data_AF-A0A7X8AUJ5-F1
#
_entry.id   AF-A0A7X8AUJ5-F1
#
_cell.length_a   1.000
_cell.length_b   1.000
_cell.length_c   1.000
_cell.angle_alpha   90.00
_cell.angle_beta   90.00
_cell.angle_gamma   90.00
#
_symmetry.space_group_name_H-M   'P 1'
#
loop_
_entity.id
_entity.type
_entity.pdbx_description
1 polymer ?
#
loop_
_entity_poly.entity_id
_entity_poly.type
_entity_poly.pdbx_seq_one_letter_code
_entity_poly.pdbx_strand_id
1 'polypeptide(L)'
;MFRKILLFAMAAVISLSLLSCQKDNKPEESPENSPAASEKPPENIPVAVVNDTEIMLFDLFEMYQNLNRNYMQQGIDITDEETSNQILEEAVNTLIAYELLYQNAVKEGYKISNDELNTELDAFKSQFESEEEFLNSLEMQQTTLDEFKNELERELTVSNYVQNTVEQPEVTEDEMLEMYEQYIKETTEENPPEYEELKSRIEQKIRDNKFSQKVDELIETLKD
;
A
#
# COMPACT_ATOMS: atom_id res chain seq x y z
N MET A 1 -6.21 -26.19 -4.40
CA MET A 1 -4.94 -25.43 -4.40
C MET A 1 -5.30 -23.98 -4.66
N PHE A 2 -5.50 -23.20 -3.60
CA PHE A 2 -5.78 -21.77 -3.72
C PHE A 2 -4.47 -21.03 -3.41
N ARG A 3 -3.79 -20.55 -4.45
CA ARG A 3 -2.76 -19.51 -4.31
C ARG A 3 -3.50 -18.19 -4.18
N LYS A 4 -3.71 -17.70 -2.96
CA LYS A 4 -4.11 -16.31 -2.73
C LYS A 4 -2.82 -15.50 -2.77
N ILE A 5 -2.48 -14.98 -3.95
CA ILE A 5 -1.46 -13.93 -4.06
C ILE A 5 -2.13 -12.70 -3.45
N LEU A 6 -1.70 -12.33 -2.24
CA LEU A 6 -2.03 -11.05 -1.63
C LEU A 6 -1.29 -9.98 -2.45
N LEU A 7 -1.94 -9.53 -3.52
CA LEU A 7 -1.55 -8.31 -4.20
C LEU A 7 -1.97 -7.15 -3.31
N PHE A 8 -1.01 -6.34 -2.87
CA PHE A 8 -1.28 -5.00 -2.39
C PHE A 8 -1.72 -4.15 -3.59
N ALA A 9 -2.93 -4.41 -4.08
CA ALA A 9 -3.52 -3.64 -5.15
C ALA A 9 -3.81 -2.22 -4.63
N MET A 10 -2.95 -1.26 -4.99
CA MET A 10 -3.28 0.15 -4.90
C MET A 10 -4.51 0.38 -5.78
N ALA A 11 -5.68 0.47 -5.15
CA ALA A 11 -6.93 0.75 -5.82
C ALA A 11 -6.90 2.19 -6.38
N ALA A 12 -6.58 2.32 -7.67
CA ALA A 12 -6.81 3.55 -8.41
C ALA A 12 -8.33 3.70 -8.63
N VAL A 13 -8.99 4.49 -7.78
CA VAL A 13 -10.38 4.89 -7.99
C VAL A 13 -10.42 5.91 -9.13
N ILE A 14 -10.58 5.41 -10.36
CA ILE A 14 -10.86 6.25 -11.53
C ILE A 14 -12.31 6.72 -11.41
N SER A 15 -12.49 7.92 -10.86
CA SER A 15 -13.77 8.60 -10.81
C SER A 15 -14.15 9.10 -12.21
N LEU A 16 -14.90 8.28 -12.94
CA LEU A 16 -15.63 8.69 -14.15
C LEU A 16 -16.64 9.79 -13.79
N SER A 17 -16.22 11.04 -13.91
CA SER A 17 -17.11 12.19 -13.85
C SER A 17 -17.54 12.53 -15.28
N LEU A 18 -18.76 12.10 -15.63
CA LEU A 18 -19.48 12.53 -16.83
C LEU A 18 -19.75 14.03 -16.75
N LEU A 19 -18.88 14.84 -17.35
CA LEU A 19 -19.13 16.26 -17.57
C LEU A 19 -20.06 16.46 -18.76
N SER A 20 -21.35 16.55 -18.45
CA SER A 20 -22.30 17.32 -19.24
C SER A 20 -22.11 18.81 -18.95
N CYS A 21 -21.56 19.58 -19.89
CA CYS A 21 -22.29 20.67 -20.54
C CYS A 21 -21.40 21.52 -21.45
N GLN A 22 -22.03 21.91 -22.54
CA GLN A 22 -21.52 22.69 -23.66
C GLN A 22 -21.87 24.17 -23.48
N LYS A 23 -20.98 25.03 -24.01
CA LYS A 23 -21.18 26.35 -24.66
C LYS A 23 -20.83 27.68 -23.92
N ASP A 24 -19.90 28.37 -24.58
CA ASP A 24 -19.79 29.81 -24.91
C ASP A 24 -19.30 30.84 -23.87
N ASN A 25 -18.03 31.28 -24.05
CA ASN A 25 -17.59 32.62 -24.51
C ASN A 25 -16.42 33.30 -23.72
N LYS A 26 -15.27 33.37 -24.42
CA LYS A 26 -14.25 34.43 -24.55
C LYS A 26 -13.41 34.88 -23.32
N PRO A 27 -12.08 35.10 -23.47
CA PRO A 27 -11.14 35.26 -22.36
C PRO A 27 -11.05 36.70 -21.86
N GLU A 28 -11.16 36.88 -20.55
CA GLU A 28 -10.74 38.09 -19.84
C GLU A 28 -9.31 37.89 -19.28
N GLU A 29 -8.41 38.79 -19.67
CA GLU A 29 -7.11 39.00 -19.02
C GLU A 29 -7.32 39.56 -17.60
N SER A 30 -6.60 38.98 -16.64
CA SER A 30 -6.32 39.53 -15.30
C SER A 30 -5.16 38.73 -14.68
N PRO A 31 -4.34 39.33 -13.81
CA PRO A 31 -3.09 39.97 -14.17
C PRO A 31 -1.88 39.08 -13.86
N GLU A 32 -0.79 39.33 -14.60
CA GLU A 32 0.58 38.97 -14.24
C GLU A 32 0.90 39.43 -12.81
N ASN A 33 0.98 38.49 -11.88
CA ASN A 33 1.91 38.54 -10.75
C ASN A 33 2.00 37.14 -10.14
N SER A 34 2.90 36.33 -10.68
CA SER A 34 3.47 35.22 -9.92
C SER A 34 4.98 35.23 -10.19
N PRO A 35 5.83 35.38 -9.17
CA PRO A 35 7.25 35.24 -9.37
C PRO A 35 7.51 33.77 -9.73
N ALA A 36 7.91 33.55 -10.97
CA ALA A 36 8.60 32.34 -11.37
C ALA A 36 9.91 32.25 -10.56
N ALA A 37 9.84 31.62 -9.39
CA ALA A 37 10.98 31.02 -8.76
C ALA A 37 11.17 29.64 -9.42
N SER A 38 12.22 29.52 -10.21
CA SER A 38 12.78 28.24 -10.61
C SER A 38 13.29 27.55 -9.35
N GLU A 39 12.42 26.81 -8.68
CA GLU A 39 12.84 25.87 -7.66
C GLU A 39 13.18 24.58 -8.39
N LYS A 40 14.45 24.19 -8.33
CA LYS A 40 14.83 22.81 -8.63
C LYS A 40 13.90 21.91 -7.79
N PRO A 41 13.48 20.75 -8.33
CA PRO A 41 12.79 19.77 -7.48
C PRO A 41 13.62 19.54 -6.22
N PRO A 42 12.98 19.43 -5.04
CA PRO A 42 13.69 19.23 -3.79
C PRO A 42 14.70 18.08 -3.97
N GLU A 43 15.92 18.27 -3.45
CA GLU A 43 16.92 17.21 -3.57
C GLU A 43 16.39 15.95 -2.86
N ASN A 44 16.40 14.84 -3.60
CA ASN A 44 16.07 13.55 -3.02
C ASN A 44 17.23 13.14 -2.11
N ILE A 45 17.10 13.44 -0.81
CA ILE A 45 18.11 13.18 0.22
C ILE A 45 17.74 11.97 1.07
N PRO A 46 18.73 11.29 1.69
CA PRO A 46 18.45 10.24 2.65
C PRO A 46 17.78 10.80 3.91
N VAL A 47 16.72 10.15 4.39
CA VAL A 47 15.97 10.50 5.62
C VAL A 47 16.12 9.45 6.72
N ALA A 48 16.46 8.22 6.36
CA ALA A 48 16.82 7.14 7.27
C ALA A 48 17.85 6.22 6.60
N VAL A 49 18.50 5.38 7.38
CA VAL A 49 19.43 4.36 6.89
C VAL A 49 19.11 3.04 7.56
N VAL A 50 18.93 1.98 6.75
CA VAL A 50 18.72 0.61 7.20
C VAL A 50 19.93 -0.21 6.79
N ASN A 51 20.78 -0.54 7.77
CA ASN A 51 22.11 -1.07 7.53
C ASN A 51 22.95 -0.12 6.65
N ASP A 52 23.18 -0.47 5.39
CA ASP A 52 23.91 0.35 4.42
C ASP A 52 22.99 0.90 3.30
N THR A 53 21.67 0.70 3.39
CA THR A 53 20.69 1.22 2.43
C THR A 53 20.07 2.51 2.94
N GLU A 54 20.12 3.56 2.12
CA GLU A 54 19.44 4.82 2.39
C GLU A 54 17.95 4.74 2.03
N ILE A 55 17.08 5.20 2.94
CA ILE A 55 15.67 5.48 2.64
C ILE A 55 15.58 6.92 2.21
N MET A 56 15.03 7.16 1.02
CA MET A 56 15.05 8.48 0.41
C MET A 56 13.81 9.30 0.78
N LEU A 57 13.96 10.64 0.77
CA LEU A 57 12.86 11.56 1.06
C LEU A 57 11.67 11.38 0.10
N PHE A 58 11.95 11.05 -1.16
CA PHE A 58 10.91 10.78 -2.15
C PHE A 58 10.06 9.56 -1.76
N ASP A 59 10.69 8.44 -1.39
CA ASP A 59 9.99 7.22 -0.96
C ASP A 59 9.14 7.50 0.29
N LEU A 60 9.69 8.26 1.24
CA LEU A 60 8.96 8.69 2.43
C LEU A 60 7.74 9.55 2.07
N PHE A 61 7.89 10.49 1.16
CA PHE A 61 6.79 11.33 0.71
C PHE A 61 5.68 10.50 0.05
N GLU A 62 6.03 9.56 -0.82
CA GLU A 62 5.04 8.68 -1.46
C GLU A 62 4.30 7.81 -0.43
N MET A 63 5.04 7.19 0.50
CA MET A 63 4.44 6.40 1.58
C MET A 63 3.51 7.25 2.45
N TYR A 64 3.97 8.44 2.86
CA TYR A 64 3.17 9.38 3.65
C TYR A 64 1.87 9.79 2.93
N GLN A 65 1.94 10.10 1.63
CA GLN A 65 0.76 10.44 0.83
C GLN A 65 -0.20 9.25 0.67
N ASN A 66 0.32 8.03 0.57
CA ASN A 66 -0.49 6.82 0.56
C ASN A 66 -1.23 6.62 1.88
N LEU A 67 -0.54 6.75 3.02
CA LEU A 67 -1.17 6.65 4.33
C LEU A 67 -2.20 7.76 4.54
N ASN A 68 -1.90 9.01 4.18
CA ASN A 68 -2.86 10.11 4.23
C ASN A 68 -4.17 9.80 3.49
N ARG A 69 -4.09 9.24 2.28
CA ARG A 69 -5.28 8.84 1.52
C ARG A 69 -6.10 7.78 2.26
N ASN A 70 -5.44 6.81 2.89
CA ASN A 70 -6.12 5.78 3.70
C ASN A 70 -6.79 6.37 4.93
N TYR A 71 -6.12 7.28 5.65
CA TYR A 71 -6.66 7.96 6.84
C TYR A 71 -7.86 8.87 6.48
N MET A 72 -7.76 9.63 5.39
CA MET A 72 -8.86 10.45 4.89
C MET A 72 -10.08 9.61 4.50
N GLN A 73 -9.89 8.43 3.90
CA GLN A 73 -10.99 7.51 3.58
C GLN A 73 -11.69 6.96 4.83
N GLN A 74 -10.97 6.89 5.96
CA GLN A 74 -11.52 6.52 7.27
C GLN A 74 -12.16 7.71 8.00
N GLY A 75 -12.14 8.91 7.40
CA GLY A 75 -12.71 10.13 7.98
C GLY A 75 -11.84 10.76 9.06
N ILE A 76 -10.54 10.41 9.13
CA ILE A 76 -9.60 10.99 10.08
C ILE A 76 -9.11 12.35 9.56
N ASP A 77 -9.07 13.35 10.45
CA ASP A 77 -8.58 14.69 10.12
C ASP A 77 -7.05 14.72 10.13
N ILE A 78 -6.46 14.70 8.93
CA ILE A 78 -5.01 14.75 8.72
C ILE A 78 -4.41 16.17 8.83
N THR A 79 -5.24 17.20 9.05
CA THR A 79 -4.75 18.58 9.19
C THR A 79 -4.25 18.90 10.60
N ASP A 80 -4.61 18.05 11.56
CA ASP A 80 -4.06 18.06 12.90
C ASP A 80 -2.57 17.68 12.92
N GLU A 81 -1.76 18.46 13.63
CA GLU A 81 -0.30 18.29 13.63
C GLU A 81 0.13 16.98 14.30
N GLU A 82 -0.55 16.55 15.37
CA GLU A 82 -0.25 15.28 16.04
C GLU A 82 -0.53 14.10 15.12
N THR A 83 -1.68 14.11 14.45
CA THR A 83 -2.07 13.09 13.47
C THR A 83 -1.09 13.04 12.30
N SER A 84 -0.74 14.20 11.72
CA SER A 84 0.25 14.31 10.63
C SER A 84 1.61 13.72 11.04
N ASN A 85 2.09 14.01 12.25
CA ASN A 85 3.35 13.47 12.77
C ASN A 85 3.29 11.95 12.97
N GLN A 86 2.16 11.42 13.45
CA GLN A 86 1.97 9.96 13.59
C GLN A 86 2.01 9.26 12.23
N ILE A 87 1.36 9.81 11.22
CA ILE A 87 1.37 9.25 9.86
C ILE A 87 2.78 9.30 9.26
N LEU A 88 3.54 10.37 9.53
CA LEU A 88 4.93 10.47 9.10
C LEU A 88 5.82 9.41 9.76
N GLU A 89 5.66 9.21 11.07
CA GLU A 89 6.38 8.16 11.81
C GLU A 89 6.05 6.76 11.28
N GLU A 90 4.77 6.50 11.04
CA GLU A 90 4.30 5.24 10.44
C GLU A 90 4.88 5.03 9.03
N ALA A 91 4.96 6.08 8.22
CA ALA A 91 5.53 6.02 6.87
C ALA A 91 7.01 5.61 6.91
N VAL A 92 7.81 6.26 7.78
CA VAL A 92 9.23 5.91 7.96
C VAL A 92 9.37 4.47 8.45
N ASN A 93 8.60 4.08 9.48
CA ASN A 93 8.65 2.74 10.05
C ASN A 93 8.27 1.65 9.03
N THR A 94 7.28 1.93 8.17
CA THR A 94 6.87 1.02 7.09
C THR A 94 8.00 0.81 6.08
N LEU A 95 8.67 1.88 5.66
CA LEU A 95 9.80 1.79 4.73
C LEU A 95 10.98 1.03 5.35
N ILE A 96 11.27 1.27 6.63
CA ILE A 96 12.31 0.54 7.37
C ILE A 96 11.96 -0.95 7.45
N ALA A 97 10.73 -1.28 7.85
CA ALA A 97 10.26 -2.66 7.94
C ALA A 97 10.36 -3.38 6.59
N TYR A 98 9.93 -2.73 5.51
CA TYR A 98 10.03 -3.29 4.17
C TYR A 98 11.48 -3.54 3.75
N GLU A 99 12.38 -2.59 3.99
CA GLU A 99 13.81 -2.75 3.67
C GLU A 99 14.45 -3.88 4.47
N LEU A 100 14.14 -4.01 5.77
CA LEU A 100 14.60 -5.13 6.60
C LEU A 100 14.12 -6.49 6.06
N LEU A 101 12.84 -6.59 5.68
CA LEU A 101 12.29 -7.79 5.08
C LEU A 101 12.97 -8.12 3.74
N TYR A 102 13.19 -7.12 2.89
CA TYR A 102 13.84 -7.31 1.59
C TYR A 102 15.29 -7.77 1.74
N GLN A 103 16.08 -7.10 2.59
CA GLN A 103 17.48 -7.48 2.84
C GLN A 103 17.58 -8.92 3.37
N ASN A 104 16.70 -9.31 4.29
CA ASN A 104 16.70 -10.66 4.83
C ASN A 104 16.21 -11.70 3.81
N ALA A 105 15.21 -11.38 3.00
CA ALA A 105 14.78 -12.22 1.89
C ALA A 105 15.95 -12.53 0.95
N VAL A 106 16.68 -11.50 0.51
CA VAL A 106 17.87 -11.66 -0.36
C VAL A 106 18.97 -12.46 0.34
N LYS A 107 19.24 -12.17 1.62
CA LYS A 107 20.25 -12.88 2.43
C LYS A 107 19.95 -14.37 2.57
N GLU A 108 18.68 -14.74 2.70
CA GLU A 108 18.22 -16.13 2.76
C GLU A 108 18.06 -16.79 1.38
N GLY A 109 18.31 -16.04 0.30
CA GLY A 109 18.30 -16.56 -1.06
C GLY A 109 16.90 -16.62 -1.69
N TYR A 110 15.92 -15.93 -1.11
CA TYR A 110 14.63 -15.71 -1.76
C TYR A 110 14.81 -14.80 -2.96
N LYS A 111 14.28 -15.24 -4.10
CA LYS A 111 14.29 -14.50 -5.35
C LYS A 111 13.12 -14.93 -6.23
N ILE A 112 12.57 -14.00 -6.98
CA ILE A 112 11.51 -14.24 -7.95
C ILE A 112 12.11 -14.56 -9.32
N SER A 113 11.52 -15.55 -10.00
CA SER A 113 11.93 -15.88 -11.36
C SER A 113 11.41 -14.83 -12.36
N ASN A 114 12.11 -14.67 -13.49
CA ASN A 114 11.65 -13.78 -14.56
C ASN A 114 10.25 -14.14 -15.06
N ASP A 115 9.90 -15.43 -15.07
CA ASP A 115 8.58 -15.89 -15.51
C ASP A 115 7.47 -15.46 -14.54
N GLU A 116 7.73 -15.55 -13.23
CA GLU A 116 6.81 -15.05 -12.20
C GLU A 116 6.68 -13.53 -12.25
N LEU A 117 7.81 -12.81 -12.40
CA LEU A 117 7.81 -11.36 -12.53
C LEU A 117 7.01 -10.90 -13.77
N ASN A 118 7.22 -11.54 -14.92
CA ASN A 118 6.48 -11.22 -16.14
C ASN A 118 4.99 -11.55 -16.01
N THR A 119 4.65 -12.65 -15.33
CA THR A 119 3.26 -13.02 -15.08
C THR A 119 2.56 -11.94 -14.26
N GLU A 120 3.22 -11.44 -13.21
CA GLU A 120 2.63 -10.39 -12.37
C GLU A 120 2.58 -9.04 -13.10
N LEU A 121 3.62 -8.70 -13.86
CA LEU A 121 3.62 -7.51 -14.69
C LEU A 121 2.47 -7.52 -15.71
N ASP A 122 2.23 -8.65 -16.36
CA ASP A 122 1.12 -8.80 -17.31
C ASP A 122 -0.24 -8.70 -16.61
N ALA A 123 -0.37 -9.25 -15.39
CA ALA A 123 -1.56 -9.10 -14.56
C ALA A 123 -1.80 -7.62 -14.20
N PHE A 124 -0.75 -6.88 -13.84
CA PHE A 124 -0.83 -5.44 -13.56
C PHE A 124 -1.24 -4.65 -14.81
N LYS A 125 -0.60 -4.91 -15.95
CA LYS A 125 -0.94 -4.29 -17.25
C LYS A 125 -2.40 -4.53 -17.64
N SER A 126 -2.96 -5.69 -17.31
CA SER A 126 -4.35 -6.03 -17.66
C SER A 126 -5.42 -5.18 -16.95
N GLN A 127 -5.03 -4.39 -15.95
CA GLN A 127 -5.90 -3.43 -15.27
C GLN A 127 -6.14 -2.16 -16.09
N PHE A 128 -5.33 -1.92 -17.12
CA PHE A 128 -5.42 -0.78 -18.02
C PHE A 128 -6.08 -1.17 -19.33
N GLU A 129 -6.71 -0.21 -20.02
CA GLU A 129 -7.36 -0.49 -21.32
C GLU A 129 -6.32 -0.82 -22.40
N SER A 130 -5.09 -0.33 -22.26
CA SER A 130 -4.00 -0.57 -23.20
C SER A 130 -2.61 -0.45 -22.56
N GLU A 131 -1.58 -0.98 -23.24
CA GLU A 131 -0.18 -0.80 -22.84
C GLU A 131 0.24 0.69 -22.89
N GLU A 132 -0.31 1.47 -23.82
CA GLU A 132 -0.05 2.92 -23.89
C GLU A 132 -0.58 3.63 -22.64
N GLU A 133 -1.78 3.29 -22.18
CA GLU A 133 -2.34 3.86 -20.95
C GLU A 133 -1.52 3.47 -19.71
N PHE A 134 -1.05 2.22 -19.63
CA PHE A 134 -0.15 1.79 -18.58
C PHE A 134 1.15 2.59 -18.59
N LEU A 135 1.82 2.74 -19.74
CA LEU A 135 3.07 3.51 -19.84
C LEU A 135 2.84 5.00 -19.49
N ASN A 136 1.74 5.60 -19.96
CA ASN A 136 1.37 6.96 -19.57
C ASN A 136 1.15 7.09 -18.05
N SER A 137 0.61 6.06 -17.40
CA SER A 137 0.44 6.05 -15.94
C SER A 137 1.77 6.04 -15.18
N LEU A 138 2.80 5.37 -15.72
CA LEU A 138 4.15 5.39 -15.15
C LEU A 138 4.78 6.78 -15.31
N GLU A 139 4.62 7.41 -16.48
CA GLU A 139 5.11 8.77 -16.71
C GLU A 139 4.45 9.80 -15.77
N MET A 140 3.14 9.68 -15.53
CA MET A 140 2.43 10.53 -14.55
C MET A 140 2.94 10.33 -13.12
N GLN A 141 3.39 9.13 -12.80
CA GLN A 141 4.04 8.78 -11.53
C GLN A 141 5.54 9.11 -11.52
N GLN A 142 6.07 9.69 -12.60
CA GLN A 142 7.49 10.02 -12.75
C GLN A 142 8.42 8.81 -12.58
N THR A 143 7.96 7.63 -13.00
CA THR A 143 8.73 6.38 -12.97
C THR A 143 8.86 5.76 -14.37
N THR A 144 9.83 4.89 -14.55
CA THR A 144 10.05 4.13 -15.78
C THR A 144 9.57 2.68 -15.65
N LEU A 145 9.39 1.99 -16.78
CA LEU A 145 9.05 0.56 -16.78
C LEU A 145 10.10 -0.29 -16.04
N ASP A 146 11.37 0.06 -16.18
CA ASP A 146 12.45 -0.72 -15.55
C ASP A 146 12.49 -0.49 -14.04
N GLU A 147 12.27 0.75 -13.58
CA GLU A 147 12.12 1.05 -12.14
C GLU A 147 10.89 0.34 -11.55
N PHE A 148 9.75 0.40 -12.25
CA PHE A 148 8.53 -0.32 -11.84
C PHE A 148 8.77 -1.82 -11.74
N LYS A 149 9.44 -2.43 -12.72
CA LYS A 149 9.79 -3.87 -12.68
C LYS A 149 10.70 -4.22 -11.53
N ASN A 150 11.69 -3.37 -11.23
CA ASN A 150 12.58 -3.58 -10.10
C ASN A 150 11.80 -3.54 -8.79
N GLU A 151 10.90 -2.57 -8.61
CA GLU A 151 10.08 -2.50 -7.39
C GLU A 151 9.13 -3.70 -7.29
N LEU A 152 8.52 -4.12 -8.40
CA LEU A 152 7.70 -5.32 -8.44
C LEU A 152 8.49 -6.59 -8.09
N GLU A 153 9.73 -6.73 -8.55
CA GLU A 153 10.62 -7.84 -8.16
C GLU A 153 10.90 -7.83 -6.65
N ARG A 154 11.14 -6.64 -6.06
CA ARG A 154 11.36 -6.49 -4.62
C ARG A 154 10.12 -6.85 -3.82
N GLU A 155 8.95 -6.34 -4.20
CA GLU A 155 7.67 -6.62 -3.55
C GLU A 155 7.37 -8.11 -3.55
N LEU A 156 7.50 -8.75 -4.72
CA LEU A 156 7.26 -10.18 -4.86
C LEU A 156 8.29 -11.00 -4.05
N THR A 157 9.55 -10.56 -3.99
CA THR A 157 10.59 -11.22 -3.19
C THR A 157 10.27 -11.16 -1.69
N VAL A 158 9.87 -9.98 -1.19
CA VAL A 158 9.42 -9.79 0.20
C VAL A 158 8.19 -10.66 0.48
N SER A 159 7.20 -10.63 -0.41
CA SER A 159 5.97 -11.41 -0.28
C SER A 159 6.27 -12.91 -0.23
N ASN A 160 7.17 -13.40 -1.08
CA ASN A 160 7.60 -14.79 -1.08
C ASN A 160 8.33 -15.16 0.22
N TYR A 161 9.24 -14.32 0.70
CA TYR A 161 9.92 -14.52 1.98
C TYR A 161 8.93 -14.60 3.13
N VAL A 162 8.07 -13.59 3.29
CA VAL A 162 7.08 -13.53 4.38
C VAL A 162 6.15 -14.74 4.36
N GLN A 163 5.63 -15.14 3.19
CA GLN A 163 4.72 -16.29 3.09
C GLN A 163 5.37 -17.64 3.42
N ASN A 164 6.68 -17.79 3.20
CA ASN A 164 7.40 -19.04 3.46
C ASN A 164 8.03 -19.08 4.85
N THR A 165 8.36 -17.92 5.42
CA THR A 165 9.00 -17.79 6.74
C THR A 165 7.96 -17.70 7.86
N VAL A 166 6.85 -16.99 7.63
CA VAL A 166 5.79 -16.83 8.63
C VAL A 166 4.80 -17.97 8.55
N GLU A 167 4.73 -18.76 9.63
CA GLU A 167 3.77 -19.86 9.74
C GLU A 167 2.33 -19.34 9.72
N GLN A 168 1.52 -19.90 8.82
CA GLN A 168 0.10 -19.59 8.67
C GLN A 168 -0.66 -19.85 9.98
N PRO A 169 -1.27 -18.83 10.59
CA PRO A 169 -1.93 -19.00 11.88
C PRO A 169 -3.20 -19.84 11.74
N GLU A 170 -3.41 -20.78 12.66
CA GLU A 170 -4.70 -21.45 12.79
C GLU A 170 -5.72 -20.51 13.45
N VAL A 171 -6.99 -20.64 13.07
CA VAL A 171 -8.11 -19.88 13.64
C VAL A 171 -9.07 -20.87 14.28
N THR A 172 -9.41 -20.63 15.54
CA THR A 172 -10.32 -21.51 16.28
C THR A 172 -11.76 -21.02 16.23
N GLU A 173 -12.71 -21.92 16.47
CA GLU A 173 -14.13 -21.55 16.58
C GLU A 173 -14.37 -20.55 17.70
N ASP A 174 -13.68 -20.70 18.83
CA ASP A 174 -13.82 -19.81 19.98
C ASP A 174 -13.38 -18.37 19.64
N GLU A 175 -12.25 -18.19 18.93
CA GLU A 175 -11.80 -16.87 18.46
C GLU A 175 -12.83 -16.21 17.53
N MET A 176 -13.44 -17.01 16.64
CA MET A 176 -14.48 -16.51 15.72
C MET A 176 -15.76 -16.10 16.47
N LEU A 177 -16.17 -16.89 17.45
CA LEU A 177 -17.33 -16.58 18.29
C LEU A 177 -17.08 -15.33 19.14
N GLU A 178 -15.90 -15.18 19.73
CA GLU A 178 -15.51 -13.98 20.50
C GLU A 178 -15.58 -12.71 19.63
N MET A 179 -15.05 -12.74 18.41
CA MET A 179 -15.12 -11.60 17.49
C MET A 179 -16.57 -11.31 17.06
N TYR A 180 -17.39 -12.33 16.80
CA TYR A 180 -18.80 -12.14 16.47
C TYR A 180 -19.57 -11.53 17.65
N GLU A 181 -19.35 -12.02 18.88
CA GLU A 181 -19.95 -11.45 20.08
C GLU A 181 -19.58 -9.99 20.26
N GLN A 182 -18.33 -9.62 19.96
CA GLN A 182 -17.89 -8.22 20.01
C GLN A 182 -18.64 -7.38 18.95
N TYR A 183 -18.75 -7.88 17.72
CA TYR A 183 -19.52 -7.22 16.66
C TYR A 183 -20.99 -6.99 17.09
N ILE A 184 -21.65 -8.00 17.68
CA ILE A 184 -23.03 -7.87 18.16
C ILE A 184 -23.17 -6.86 19.31
N LYS A 185 -22.14 -6.70 20.16
CA LYS A 185 -22.14 -5.70 21.23
C LYS A 185 -21.97 -4.27 20.70
N GLU A 186 -21.22 -4.09 19.61
CA GLU A 186 -20.87 -2.79 19.04
C GLU A 186 -21.87 -2.31 17.98
N THR A 187 -22.51 -3.25 17.27
CA THR A 187 -23.42 -2.91 16.19
C THR A 187 -24.70 -2.23 16.70
N THR A 188 -25.16 -1.24 15.93
CA THR A 188 -26.45 -0.57 16.16
C THR A 188 -27.53 -1.02 15.18
N GLU A 189 -27.21 -2.02 14.36
CA GLU A 189 -28.14 -2.60 13.38
C GLU A 189 -29.31 -3.31 14.08
N GLU A 190 -30.54 -3.05 13.62
CA GLU A 190 -31.75 -3.65 14.19
C GLU A 190 -31.81 -5.17 13.95
N ASN A 191 -31.25 -5.64 12.84
CA ASN A 191 -31.15 -7.06 12.47
C ASN A 191 -29.74 -7.37 11.96
N PRO A 192 -28.76 -7.55 12.85
CA PRO A 192 -27.40 -7.86 12.44
C PRO A 192 -27.35 -9.25 11.76
N PRO A 193 -26.41 -9.46 10.81
CA PRO A 193 -26.21 -10.77 10.16
C PRO A 193 -25.93 -11.88 11.18
N GLU A 194 -26.38 -13.09 10.87
CA GLU A 194 -26.09 -14.25 11.72
C GLU A 194 -24.62 -14.67 11.64
N TYR A 195 -24.14 -15.35 12.68
CA TYR A 195 -22.76 -15.82 12.77
C TYR A 195 -22.31 -16.63 11.53
N GLU A 196 -23.15 -17.54 11.04
CA GLU A 196 -22.81 -18.37 9.87
C GLU A 196 -22.63 -17.55 8.58
N GLU A 197 -23.30 -16.41 8.45
CA GLU A 197 -23.13 -15.52 7.30
C GLU A 197 -21.79 -14.77 7.35
N LEU A 198 -21.31 -14.46 8.55
CA LEU A 198 -20.06 -13.73 8.76
C LEU A 198 -18.86 -14.65 8.99
N LYS A 199 -19.07 -15.93 9.30
CA LYS A 199 -18.04 -16.87 9.75
C LYS A 199 -16.77 -16.86 8.90
N SER A 200 -16.91 -16.98 7.58
CA SER A 200 -15.77 -16.95 6.65
C SER A 200 -15.01 -15.62 6.66
N ARG A 201 -15.74 -14.50 6.76
CA ARG A 201 -15.15 -13.16 6.84
C ARG A 201 -14.43 -12.94 8.17
N ILE A 202 -15.02 -13.41 9.26
CA ILE A 202 -14.44 -13.36 10.61
C ILE A 202 -13.18 -14.21 10.65
N GLU A 203 -13.23 -15.45 10.14
CA GLU A 203 -12.07 -16.34 10.07
C GLU A 203 -10.91 -15.68 9.32
N GLN A 204 -11.20 -15.14 8.12
CA GLN A 204 -10.19 -14.46 7.32
C GLN A 204 -9.62 -13.24 8.07
N LYS A 205 -10.47 -12.42 8.70
CA LYS A 205 -10.02 -11.24 9.45
C LYS A 205 -9.13 -11.61 10.64
N ILE A 206 -9.48 -12.65 11.40
CA ILE A 206 -8.66 -13.14 12.52
C ILE A 206 -7.33 -13.68 11.99
N ARG A 207 -7.38 -14.48 10.92
CA ARG A 207 -6.18 -15.03 10.27
C ARG A 207 -5.23 -13.92 9.82
N ASP A 208 -5.75 -12.90 9.14
CA ASP A 208 -4.97 -11.77 8.65
C ASP A 208 -4.36 -10.97 9.81
N ASN A 209 -5.15 -10.69 10.85
CA ASN A 209 -4.64 -9.99 12.04
C ASN A 209 -3.51 -10.79 12.73
N LYS A 210 -3.69 -12.10 12.93
CA LYS A 210 -2.67 -12.98 13.53
C LYS A 210 -1.43 -13.08 12.65
N PHE A 211 -1.62 -13.15 11.33
CA PHE A 211 -0.51 -13.19 10.39
C PHE A 211 0.28 -11.88 10.42
N SER A 212 -0.40 -10.73 10.42
CA SER A 212 0.22 -9.41 10.58
C SER A 212 1.06 -9.33 11.85
N GLN A 213 0.52 -9.78 12.99
CA GLN A 213 1.28 -9.80 14.26
C GLN A 213 2.55 -10.64 14.18
N LYS A 214 2.50 -11.81 13.53
CA LYS A 214 3.70 -12.63 13.32
C LYS A 214 4.72 -11.98 12.37
N VAL A 215 4.26 -11.21 11.38
CA VAL A 215 5.14 -10.41 10.51
C VAL A 215 5.80 -9.29 11.30
N ASP A 216 5.05 -8.62 12.18
CA ASP A 216 5.60 -7.59 13.07
C ASP A 216 6.66 -8.18 14.01
N GLU A 217 6.37 -9.35 14.61
CA GLU A 217 7.34 -10.10 15.43
C GLU A 217 8.60 -10.45 14.62
N LEU A 218 8.45 -10.91 13.37
CA LEU A 218 9.57 -11.16 12.48
C LEU A 218 10.39 -9.87 12.29
N ILE A 219 9.76 -8.76 11.92
CA ILE A 219 10.43 -7.47 11.73
C ILE A 219 11.21 -7.05 12.97
N GLU A 220 10.65 -7.21 14.18
CA GLU A 220 11.36 -6.92 15.44
C GLU A 220 12.61 -7.78 15.60
N THR A 221 12.60 -9.05 15.16
CA THR A 221 13.82 -9.88 15.18
C THR A 221 14.87 -9.49 14.14
N LEU A 222 14.48 -8.71 13.12
CA LEU A 222 15.39 -8.22 12.08
C LEU A 222 16.00 -6.86 12.42
N LYS A 223 15.47 -6.15 13.42
CA LYS A 223 16.04 -4.92 13.96
C LYS A 223 17.23 -5.26 14.85
N ASP A 224 18.42 -5.34 14.26
CA ASP A 224 19.69 -5.42 15.00
C ASP A 224 20.01 -4.12 15.76
#